data_AF-A0A3D2BT45-F1
#
_entry.id   AF-A0A3D2BT45-F1
#
_cell.length_a   1.000
_cell.length_b   1.000
_cell.length_c   1.000
_cell.angle_alpha   90.00
_cell.angle_beta   90.00
_cell.angle_gamma   90.00
#
_symmetry.space_group_name_H-M   'P 1'
#
loop_
_entity.id
_entity.type
_entity.pdbx_description
1 polymer ?
#
loop_
_entity_poly.entity_id
_entity_poly.type
_entity_poly.pdbx_seq_one_letter_code
_entity_poly.pdbx_strand_id
1 'polypeptide(L)'
;DLIERFGIERRVYATGQRKGMLDPFQDEKSEDVDRLHELHEDIFENFKTHVRDRRGDRLKAAEDTLFTGDIWTGNQALEVGLIDGLAEMRSEMRRRYGDKVKFQRAEVRRGLLSRLRRGGMSAIDPAELVSALDDWALWKRYGL
;
A
#
# COMPACT_ATOMS: atom_id res chain seq x y z
N ASP A 1 -11.39 18.14 -22.58
CA ASP A 1 -10.50 17.28 -21.76
C ASP A 1 -9.18 16.87 -22.40
N LEU A 2 -8.26 16.30 -21.61
CA LEU A 2 -6.98 15.75 -22.08
C LEU A 2 -7.19 14.72 -23.21
N ILE A 3 -8.17 13.81 -23.07
CA ILE A 3 -8.43 12.76 -24.07
C ILE A 3 -8.93 13.33 -25.41
N GLU A 4 -9.79 14.34 -25.35
CA GLU A 4 -10.33 15.02 -26.52
C GLU A 4 -9.23 15.76 -27.30
N ARG A 5 -8.30 16.41 -26.58
CA ARG A 5 -7.14 17.09 -27.18
C ARG A 5 -6.21 16.15 -27.94
N PHE A 6 -6.16 14.87 -27.57
CA PHE A 6 -5.33 13.85 -28.23
C PHE A 6 -6.15 12.95 -29.17
N GLY A 7 -7.42 13.24 -29.41
CA GLY A 7 -8.30 12.44 -30.27
C GLY A 7 -8.53 11.02 -29.73
N ILE A 8 -8.46 10.83 -28.42
CA ILE A 8 -8.68 9.54 -27.76
C ILE A 8 -10.17 9.39 -27.48
N GLU A 9 -10.79 8.35 -28.05
CA GLU A 9 -12.18 7.98 -27.77
C GLU A 9 -12.28 6.94 -26.66
N ARG A 10 -13.09 7.22 -25.64
CA ARG A 10 -13.45 6.24 -24.62
C ARG A 10 -14.79 5.57 -24.95
N ARG A 11 -14.81 4.24 -25.00
CA ARG A 11 -16.03 3.44 -25.21
C ARG A 11 -16.18 2.43 -24.08
N VAL A 12 -17.32 2.47 -23.38
CA VAL A 12 -17.64 1.50 -22.33
C VAL A 12 -18.98 0.86 -22.59
N TYR A 13 -18.94 -0.47 -22.65
CA TYR A 13 -20.12 -1.33 -22.79
C TYR A 13 -20.31 -2.06 -21.47
N ALA A 14 -21.37 -1.73 -20.74
CA ALA A 14 -21.59 -2.28 -19.40
C ALA A 14 -23.05 -2.66 -19.16
N THR A 15 -23.23 -3.74 -18.40
CA THR A 15 -24.54 -4.32 -18.06
C THR A 15 -25.05 -3.92 -16.67
N GLY A 16 -24.25 -3.23 -15.87
CA GLY A 16 -24.59 -2.83 -14.50
C GLY A 16 -24.62 -1.32 -14.34
N GLN A 17 -25.55 -0.82 -13.52
CA GLN A 17 -25.86 0.61 -13.39
C GLN A 17 -24.64 1.48 -13.00
N ARG A 18 -23.73 0.95 -12.18
CA ARG A 18 -22.57 1.69 -11.63
C ARG A 18 -21.22 1.16 -12.14
N LYS A 19 -21.18 0.41 -13.24
CA LYS A 19 -19.95 -0.18 -13.81
C LYS A 19 -19.02 0.83 -14.50
N GLY A 20 -19.39 2.11 -14.52
CA GLY A 20 -18.54 3.23 -14.93
C GLY A 20 -18.18 4.18 -13.78
N MET A 21 -18.55 3.85 -12.54
CA MET A 21 -18.16 4.64 -11.37
C MET A 21 -16.62 4.67 -11.23
N LEU A 22 -16.06 5.81 -10.83
CA LEU A 22 -14.60 6.09 -10.77
C LEU A 22 -13.87 6.10 -12.12
N ASP A 23 -14.61 6.22 -13.22
CA ASP A 23 -13.97 6.42 -14.52
C ASP A 23 -13.41 7.85 -14.67
N PRO A 24 -12.09 8.04 -14.89
CA PRO A 24 -11.46 9.36 -14.92
C PRO A 24 -11.70 10.14 -16.22
N PHE A 25 -12.51 9.60 -17.13
CA PHE A 25 -12.74 10.11 -18.48
C PHE A 25 -14.22 10.43 -18.74
N GLN A 26 -15.06 10.33 -17.71
CA GLN A 26 -16.46 10.73 -17.71
C GLN A 26 -16.68 11.70 -16.57
N ASP A 27 -17.65 12.58 -16.73
CA ASP A 27 -18.07 13.47 -15.65
C ASP A 27 -18.60 12.64 -14.46
N GLU A 28 -18.28 13.09 -13.25
CA GLU A 28 -18.78 12.47 -12.04
C GLU A 28 -20.29 12.64 -11.92
N LYS A 29 -20.97 11.57 -11.51
CA LYS A 29 -22.40 11.59 -11.18
C LYS A 29 -22.56 11.76 -9.68
N SER A 30 -23.42 12.68 -9.24
CA SER A 30 -23.68 12.91 -7.82
C SER A 30 -24.07 11.64 -7.07
N GLU A 31 -24.92 10.80 -7.69
CA GLU A 31 -25.37 9.52 -7.12
C GLU A 31 -24.23 8.51 -6.87
N ASP A 32 -23.16 8.57 -7.67
CA ASP A 32 -21.98 7.73 -7.53
C ASP A 32 -21.01 8.30 -6.49
N VAL A 33 -20.91 9.64 -6.41
CA VAL A 33 -20.15 10.33 -5.35
C VAL A 33 -20.77 10.06 -3.97
N ASP A 34 -22.08 10.21 -3.83
CA ASP A 34 -22.80 9.92 -2.58
C ASP A 34 -22.57 8.46 -2.13
N ARG A 35 -22.64 7.53 -3.08
CA ARG A 35 -22.36 6.11 -2.81
C ARG A 35 -20.93 5.85 -2.37
N LEU A 36 -19.95 6.57 -2.92
CA LEU A 36 -18.57 6.49 -2.49
C LEU A 36 -18.39 7.05 -1.07
N HIS A 37 -19.07 8.15 -0.74
CA HIS A 37 -19.05 8.70 0.62
C HIS A 37 -19.61 7.71 1.64
N GLU A 38 -20.75 7.08 1.37
CA GLU A 38 -21.32 6.03 2.23
C GLU A 38 -20.31 4.88 2.46
N LEU A 39 -19.62 4.45 1.41
CA LEU A 39 -18.63 3.38 1.50
C LEU A 39 -17.41 3.81 2.33
N HIS A 40 -16.92 5.04 2.13
CA HIS A 40 -15.82 5.57 2.91
C HIS A 40 -16.18 5.70 4.40
N GLU A 41 -17.39 6.16 4.71
CA GLU A 41 -17.89 6.25 6.09
C GLU A 41 -17.95 4.88 6.76
N ASP A 42 -18.50 3.87 6.08
CA ASP A 42 -18.55 2.50 6.61
C ASP A 42 -17.15 1.93 6.89
N ILE A 43 -16.22 2.08 5.93
CA ILE A 43 -14.82 1.65 6.11
C ILE A 43 -14.17 2.39 7.27
N PHE A 44 -14.40 3.69 7.37
CA PHE A 44 -13.82 4.54 8.42
C PHE A 44 -14.36 4.20 9.80
N GLU A 45 -15.67 3.94 9.95
CA GLU A 45 -16.26 3.48 11.22
C GLU A 45 -15.72 2.10 11.63
N ASN A 46 -15.54 1.19 10.67
CA ASN A 46 -14.92 -0.11 10.92
C ASN A 46 -13.48 0.05 11.43
N PHE A 47 -12.71 0.97 10.84
CA PHE A 47 -11.36 1.31 11.33
C PHE A 47 -11.39 1.88 12.75
N LYS A 48 -12.25 2.87 13.03
CA LYS A 48 -12.37 3.46 14.37
C LYS A 48 -12.74 2.42 15.41
N THR A 49 -13.72 1.56 15.11
CA THR A 49 -14.14 0.46 15.97
C THR A 49 -12.98 -0.48 16.27
N HIS A 50 -12.22 -0.89 15.26
CA HIS A 50 -11.04 -1.74 15.46
C HIS A 50 -10.02 -1.10 16.41
N VAL A 51 -9.75 0.19 16.27
CA VAL A 51 -8.82 0.90 17.14
C VAL A 51 -9.37 1.01 18.57
N ARG A 52 -10.64 1.37 18.74
CA ARG A 52 -11.31 1.42 20.06
C ARG A 52 -11.24 0.07 20.77
N ASP A 53 -11.61 -1.01 20.08
CA ASP A 53 -11.64 -2.35 20.68
C ASP A 53 -10.26 -2.82 21.14
N ARG A 54 -9.20 -2.43 20.41
CA ARG A 54 -7.82 -2.82 20.71
C ARG A 54 -7.14 -1.95 21.76
N ARG A 55 -7.49 -0.66 21.82
CA ARG A 55 -6.82 0.32 22.69
C ARG A 55 -7.63 0.59 23.96
N GLY A 56 -8.96 0.57 23.88
CA GLY A 56 -9.88 0.84 25.00
C GLY A 56 -9.50 2.11 25.76
N ASP A 57 -9.46 1.99 27.09
CA ASP A 57 -9.10 3.08 28.03
C ASP A 57 -7.66 3.60 27.87
N ARG A 58 -6.85 2.99 27.00
CA ARG A 58 -5.50 3.49 26.70
C ARG A 58 -5.54 4.72 25.80
N LEU A 59 -6.60 4.93 25.01
CA LEU A 59 -6.75 6.14 24.21
C LEU A 59 -7.01 7.33 25.12
N LYS A 60 -6.22 8.39 24.95
CA LYS A 60 -6.24 9.58 25.83
C LYS A 60 -6.69 10.85 25.13
N ALA A 61 -6.60 10.89 23.80
CA ALA A 61 -7.08 12.03 23.02
C ALA A 61 -8.53 11.81 22.56
N ALA A 62 -9.20 12.90 22.21
CA ALA A 62 -10.54 12.87 21.65
C ALA A 62 -10.56 12.25 20.24
N GLU A 63 -11.70 11.66 19.87
CA GLU A 63 -11.85 10.96 18.58
C GLU A 63 -11.65 11.88 17.37
N ASP A 64 -12.11 13.13 17.50
CA ASP A 64 -11.96 14.18 16.49
C ASP A 64 -10.50 14.55 16.21
N THR A 65 -9.60 14.19 17.11
CA THR A 65 -8.16 14.37 16.99
C THR A 65 -7.50 13.09 16.49
N LEU A 66 -7.93 11.92 16.98
CA LEU A 66 -7.31 10.64 16.67
C LEU A 66 -7.58 10.15 15.24
N PHE A 67 -8.73 10.52 14.67
CA PHE A 67 -9.23 9.94 13.42
C PHE A 67 -9.35 10.98 12.29
N THR A 68 -8.36 11.87 12.16
CA THR A 68 -8.32 12.90 11.10
C THR A 68 -7.55 12.50 9.85
N GLY A 69 -6.77 11.41 9.94
CA GLY A 69 -5.75 11.08 8.94
C GLY A 69 -4.37 11.70 9.23
N ASP A 70 -4.22 12.40 10.35
CA ASP A 70 -2.94 12.97 10.77
C ASP A 70 -1.88 11.92 11.09
N ILE A 71 -0.62 12.35 11.00
CA ILE A 71 0.56 11.54 11.27
C ILE A 71 1.12 11.88 12.64
N TRP A 72 1.49 10.85 13.39
CA TRP A 72 2.00 10.98 14.75
C TRP A 72 3.47 10.56 14.81
N THR A 73 4.30 11.37 15.48
CA THR A 73 5.61 10.87 15.93
C THR A 73 5.42 9.82 17.02
N GLY A 74 6.44 8.99 17.26
CA GLY A 74 6.38 7.97 18.32
C GLY A 74 6.06 8.55 19.71
N ASN A 75 6.60 9.73 20.04
CA ASN A 75 6.31 10.40 21.32
C ASN A 75 4.84 10.83 21.40
N GLN A 76 4.31 11.48 20.37
CA GLN A 76 2.92 11.92 20.37
C GLN A 76 1.96 10.73 20.38
N ALA A 77 2.26 9.67 19.61
CA ALA A 77 1.47 8.44 19.61
C ALA A 77 1.41 7.77 20.99
N LEU A 78 2.50 7.86 21.76
CA LEU A 78 2.52 7.37 23.14
C LEU A 78 1.67 8.25 24.06
N GLU A 79 1.75 9.57 23.89
CA GLU A 79 0.98 10.56 24.65
C GLU A 79 -0.52 10.39 24.44
N VAL A 80 -0.98 10.27 23.20
CA VAL A 80 -2.40 10.07 22.87
C VAL A 80 -2.88 8.63 23.05
N GLY A 81 -1.96 7.71 23.35
CA GLY A 81 -2.29 6.34 23.70
C GLY A 81 -2.53 5.39 22.52
N LEU A 82 -2.00 5.71 21.34
CA LEU A 82 -2.00 4.83 20.16
C LEU A 82 -0.97 3.69 20.27
N ILE A 83 0.11 3.89 21.03
CA ILE A 83 1.14 2.87 21.28
C ILE A 83 1.41 2.70 22.78
N ASP A 84 2.17 1.67 23.13
CA ASP A 84 2.43 1.30 24.53
C ASP A 84 3.78 1.75 25.06
N GLY A 85 4.71 2.08 24.15
CA GLY A 85 6.05 2.50 24.49
C GLY A 85 6.93 2.62 23.26
N LEU A 86 8.14 3.14 23.50
CA LEU A 86 9.18 3.30 22.49
C LEU A 86 10.34 2.37 22.84
N ALA A 87 10.77 1.55 21.88
CA ALA A 87 11.87 0.62 22.09
C ALA A 87 12.53 0.22 20.77
N GLU A 88 13.79 -0.23 20.87
CA GLU A 88 14.47 -0.93 19.79
C GLU A 88 14.00 -2.40 19.75
N MET A 89 13.74 -2.91 18.54
CA MET A 89 13.11 -4.22 18.30
C MET A 89 13.82 -5.36 19.04
N ARG A 90 15.15 -5.49 18.94
CA ARG A 90 15.87 -6.63 19.54
C ARG A 90 15.81 -6.60 21.05
N SER A 91 15.97 -5.41 21.62
CA SER A 91 15.92 -5.15 23.05
C SER A 91 14.53 -5.48 23.60
N GLU A 92 13.46 -5.03 22.93
CA GLU A 92 12.09 -5.30 23.34
C GLU A 92 11.70 -6.78 23.22
N MET A 93 12.13 -7.45 22.14
CA MET A 93 11.85 -8.87 21.96
C MET A 93 12.57 -9.73 23.01
N ARG A 94 13.82 -9.41 23.34
CA ARG A 94 14.52 -10.08 24.45
C ARG A 94 13.87 -9.81 25.80
N ARG A 95 13.39 -8.59 26.04
CA ARG A 95 12.63 -8.25 27.25
C ARG A 95 11.35 -9.07 27.37
N ARG A 96 10.59 -9.25 26.28
CA ARG A 96 9.30 -9.98 26.29
C ARG A 96 9.45 -11.51 26.30
N TYR A 97 10.43 -12.04 25.58
CA TYR A 97 10.53 -13.48 25.28
C TYR A 97 11.87 -14.11 25.72
N GLY A 98 12.76 -13.34 26.33
CA GLY A 98 14.06 -13.78 26.85
C GLY A 98 15.22 -13.70 25.86
N ASP A 99 16.44 -13.91 26.35
CA ASP A 99 17.67 -13.78 25.55
C ASP A 99 17.82 -14.81 24.43
N LYS A 100 17.04 -15.89 24.50
CA LYS A 100 17.07 -16.99 23.52
C LYS A 100 16.26 -16.70 22.25
N VAL A 101 15.65 -15.52 22.11
CA VAL A 101 14.92 -15.12 20.90
C VAL A 101 15.83 -15.21 19.68
N LYS A 102 15.37 -15.96 18.67
CA LYS A 102 16.05 -16.07 17.37
C LYS A 102 15.31 -15.23 16.33
N PHE A 103 15.97 -14.18 15.86
CA PHE A 103 15.44 -13.36 14.77
C PHE A 103 15.65 -14.10 13.44
N GLN A 104 14.55 -14.50 12.81
CA GLN A 104 14.58 -15.04 11.46
C GLN A 104 14.33 -13.92 10.46
N ARG A 105 15.17 -13.82 9.43
CA ARG A 105 14.86 -12.96 8.29
C ARG A 105 13.81 -13.67 7.45
N ALA A 106 12.69 -13.01 7.21
CA ALA A 106 11.69 -13.48 6.26
C ALA A 106 12.28 -13.36 4.86
N GLU A 107 13.03 -14.36 4.43
CA GLU A 107 13.47 -14.48 3.05
C GLU A 107 12.35 -15.17 2.25
N VAL A 108 11.98 -14.58 1.11
CA VAL A 108 11.13 -15.25 0.15
C VAL A 108 11.85 -16.55 -0.24
N ARG A 109 11.28 -17.70 0.14
CA ARG A 109 11.87 -19.01 -0.13
C ARG A 109 12.04 -19.19 -1.63
N ARG A 110 13.25 -18.97 -2.15
CA ARG A 110 13.56 -19.24 -3.56
C ARG A 110 13.61 -20.75 -3.79
N GLY A 111 12.90 -21.20 -4.83
CA GLY A 111 12.87 -22.61 -5.24
C GLY A 111 14.24 -23.11 -5.71
N LEU A 112 14.41 -24.43 -5.75
CA LEU A 112 15.67 -25.08 -6.13
C LEU A 112 16.17 -24.67 -7.52
N LEU A 113 15.26 -24.42 -8.46
CA LEU A 113 15.59 -23.93 -9.81
C LEU A 113 16.27 -22.55 -9.80
N SER A 114 15.88 -21.67 -8.88
CA SER A 114 16.49 -20.34 -8.70
C SER A 114 17.92 -20.43 -8.14
N ARG A 115 18.24 -21.51 -7.41
CA ARG A 115 19.60 -21.80 -6.90
C ARG A 115 20.48 -22.44 -7.96
N LEU A 116 19.90 -23.35 -8.77
CA LEU A 116 20.60 -23.99 -9.89
C LEU A 116 21.02 -22.96 -10.95
N ARG A 117 20.17 -21.95 -11.21
CA ARG A 117 20.46 -20.86 -12.17
C ARG A 117 21.62 -19.93 -11.77
N ARG A 118 22.22 -20.10 -10.59
CA ARG A 118 23.36 -19.29 -10.11
C ARG A 118 24.64 -20.11 -9.87
N GLY A 119 24.55 -21.44 -9.94
CA GLY A 119 25.70 -22.36 -9.76
C GLY A 119 26.47 -22.65 -11.04
N GLY A 120 25.98 -22.20 -12.20
CA GLY A 120 26.66 -22.29 -13.48
C GLY A 120 26.41 -21.01 -14.27
N MET A 121 27.51 -20.33 -14.62
CA MET A 121 27.59 -19.07 -15.36
C MET A 121 27.32 -17.80 -14.56
N SER A 122 28.40 -17.00 -14.47
CA SER A 122 28.36 -15.59 -14.15
C SER A 122 27.50 -14.84 -15.18
N ALA A 123 26.79 -13.83 -14.65
CA ALA A 123 26.22 -12.68 -15.33
C ALA A 123 25.08 -12.91 -16.35
N ILE A 124 23.98 -12.18 -16.09
CA ILE A 124 22.80 -11.91 -16.93
C ILE A 124 21.59 -12.80 -16.59
N ASP A 125 20.62 -12.19 -15.91
CA ASP A 125 19.23 -12.65 -15.92
C ASP A 125 18.66 -12.43 -17.33
N PRO A 126 18.18 -13.45 -18.05
CA PRO A 126 17.61 -13.28 -19.38
C PRO A 126 16.44 -12.28 -19.41
N ALA A 127 15.69 -12.15 -18.31
CA ALA A 127 14.63 -11.16 -18.21
C ALA A 127 15.17 -9.73 -18.14
N GLU A 128 16.30 -9.54 -17.46
CA GLU A 128 17.00 -8.25 -17.35
C GLU A 128 17.71 -7.91 -18.67
N LEU A 129 18.20 -8.91 -19.41
CA LEU A 129 18.73 -8.72 -20.77
C LEU A 129 17.64 -8.31 -21.77
N VAL A 130 16.48 -8.96 -21.73
CA VAL A 130 15.34 -8.61 -22.58
C VAL A 130 14.84 -7.21 -22.24
N SER A 131 14.70 -6.89 -20.95
CA SER A 131 14.34 -5.54 -20.51
C SER A 131 15.36 -4.50 -20.97
N ALA A 132 16.67 -4.78 -20.85
CA ALA A 132 17.71 -3.85 -21.30
C ALA A 132 17.71 -3.63 -22.82
N LEU A 133 17.35 -4.66 -23.60
CA LEU A 133 17.19 -4.55 -25.06
C LEU A 133 15.96 -3.75 -25.45
N ASP A 134 14.83 -3.97 -24.76
CA ASP A 134 13.60 -3.19 -24.96
C ASP A 134 13.80 -1.73 -24.58
N ASP A 135 14.46 -1.46 -23.45
CA ASP A 135 14.83 -0.11 -23.03
C ASP A 135 15.72 0.56 -24.07
N TRP A 136 16.78 -0.11 -24.54
CA TRP A 136 17.64 0.44 -25.60
C TRP A 136 16.87 0.76 -26.89
N ALA A 137 15.94 -0.11 -27.31
CA ALA A 137 15.11 0.12 -28.49
C ALA A 137 14.15 1.31 -28.29
N LEU A 138 13.62 1.50 -27.07
CA LEU A 138 12.73 2.59 -26.73
C LEU A 138 13.45 3.95 -26.79
N TRP A 139 14.70 4.02 -26.31
CA TRP A 139 15.49 5.26 -26.29
C TRP A 139 15.92 5.69 -27.69
N LYS A 140 16.29 4.74 -28.55
CA LYS A 140 16.58 4.99 -29.97
C LYS A 140 15.41 5.62 -30.72
N ARG A 141 14.17 5.27 -30.36
CA ARG A 141 12.96 5.86 -30.96
C ARG A 141 12.84 7.36 -30.66
N TYR A 142 13.39 7.83 -29.55
CA TYR A 142 13.42 9.23 -29.15
C TYR A 142 14.71 9.97 -29.54
N GLY A 143 15.63 9.31 -30.26
CA GLY A 143 16.87 9.92 -30.77
C GLY A 143 17.95 10.16 -29.70
N LEU A 144 17.88 9.47 -28.56
CA LEU A 144 18.91 9.44 -27.52
C LEU A 144 19.75 8.15 -27.62
#